data_AF-A0A520QJ78-F1
#
_entry.id   AF-A0A520QJ78-F1
#
_cell.length_a   1.000
_cell.length_b   1.000
_cell.length_c   1.000
_cell.angle_alpha   90.00
_cell.angle_beta   90.00
_cell.angle_gamma   90.00
#
_symmetry.space_group_name_H-M   'P 1'
#
loop_
_entity.id
_entity.type
_entity.pdbx_description
1 polymer ?
#
loop_
_entity_poly.entity_id
_entity_poly.type
_entity_poly.pdbx_seq_one_letter_code
_entity_poly.pdbx_strand_id
1 'polypeptide(L)'
;MIERRSWVFGLVVAAFIASATPTASLAQSVPALERTAGACTSCAPDGWTISTPSPDVIVGNGPWPGGTWVVSDLAGGPREGSTLLMTLAGGSIREAVTATITGLTPGGSYELSVYYQGATLSSSAGTYVNGDFRVTVAGTTADFPTSSGDAWSEAVVPFTASGTTASVILSIRDLGTGTFGGFVAADDISVRSTVPDADGDGDPDATDCAPGDPTIFTGAPEVADDGVDQDCNGADTITCFVDADMDGFGTVAGTTTLAADGSCDTADMEATTATDCDDMAAATFPGAPETPDDGVDQDCNGADTITCFVDADMDGFGTATGTTTLAADGSCDTADMEATTATDCDDMTAATFPGASETPD
;
A
#
# COMPACT_ATOMS: atom_id res chain seq x y z
N MET A 1 19.35 -53.88 1.47
CA MET A 1 19.44 -53.31 2.83
C MET A 1 20.46 -52.19 2.80
N ILE A 2 20.12 -51.06 3.43
CA ILE A 2 20.96 -49.87 3.69
C ILE A 2 21.01 -48.82 2.56
N GLU A 3 20.11 -47.85 2.76
CA GLU A 3 20.12 -46.40 2.51
C GLU A 3 20.80 -45.81 1.25
N ARG A 4 19.97 -45.18 0.40
CA ARG A 4 20.37 -44.11 -0.51
C ARG A 4 20.31 -42.77 0.23
N ARG A 5 21.47 -42.15 0.48
CA ARG A 5 21.61 -40.71 0.69
C ARG A 5 22.39 -40.16 -0.50
N SER A 6 21.77 -39.28 -1.28
CA SER A 6 22.48 -38.39 -2.19
C SER A 6 21.98 -36.98 -1.93
N TRP A 7 22.92 -36.10 -1.61
CA TRP A 7 22.73 -34.68 -1.43
C TRP A 7 22.85 -34.02 -2.80
N VAL A 8 21.88 -33.19 -3.18
CA VAL A 8 22.08 -32.13 -4.17
C VAL A 8 21.39 -30.89 -3.60
N PHE A 9 22.21 -29.85 -3.43
CA PHE A 9 21.85 -28.50 -3.06
C PHE A 9 20.96 -27.86 -4.14
N GLY A 10 19.92 -27.15 -3.71
CA GLY A 10 19.12 -26.32 -4.59
C GLY A 10 17.83 -25.88 -3.92
N LEU A 11 17.89 -24.79 -3.16
CA LEU A 11 16.73 -23.91 -3.04
C LEU A 11 17.17 -22.50 -2.62
N VAL A 12 17.16 -21.62 -3.62
CA VAL A 12 16.70 -20.23 -3.63
C VAL A 12 16.80 -19.47 -2.31
N VAL A 13 17.71 -18.50 -2.30
CA VAL A 13 17.69 -17.31 -1.46
C VAL A 13 16.39 -16.56 -1.77
N ALA A 14 15.40 -16.68 -0.89
CA ALA A 14 14.29 -15.73 -0.83
C ALA A 14 14.60 -14.76 0.30
N ALA A 15 14.88 -13.52 -0.11
CA ALA A 15 15.00 -12.39 0.78
C ALA A 15 13.76 -12.30 1.68
N PHE A 16 13.99 -12.10 2.97
CA PHE A 16 12.98 -11.66 3.92
C PHE A 16 12.52 -10.26 3.48
N ILE A 17 11.49 -10.19 2.66
CA ILE A 17 10.61 -9.02 2.63
C ILE A 17 9.70 -9.19 3.83
N ALA A 18 9.88 -8.31 4.82
CA ALA A 18 8.97 -8.15 5.92
C ALA A 18 7.65 -7.58 5.38
N SER A 19 6.78 -8.43 4.83
CA SER A 19 5.37 -8.08 4.72
C SER A 19 4.77 -8.25 6.11
N ALA A 20 4.65 -7.14 6.82
CA ALA A 20 3.84 -7.04 8.01
C ALA A 20 2.37 -7.18 7.60
N THR A 21 1.95 -8.41 7.30
CA THR A 21 0.55 -8.77 7.48
C THR A 21 0.34 -8.86 8.99
N PRO A 22 -0.55 -8.07 9.62
CA PRO A 22 -1.00 -8.40 10.95
C PRO A 22 -1.98 -9.57 10.83
N THR A 23 -1.49 -10.78 10.54
CA THR A 23 -2.21 -11.99 10.95
C THR A 23 -2.04 -12.13 12.46
N ALA A 24 -2.88 -11.42 13.21
CA ALA A 24 -3.13 -11.69 14.62
C ALA A 24 -4.48 -12.40 14.75
N SER A 25 -4.47 -13.69 14.40
CA SER A 25 -5.43 -14.65 14.95
C SER A 25 -4.76 -15.33 16.13
N LEU A 26 -5.31 -15.14 17.34
CA LEU A 26 -5.23 -16.16 18.39
C LEU A 26 -6.36 -16.02 19.43
N ALA A 27 -7.32 -16.91 19.28
CA ALA A 27 -8.02 -17.69 20.29
C ALA A 27 -8.63 -16.98 21.53
N GLN A 28 -9.96 -17.05 21.61
CA GLN A 28 -10.57 -17.74 22.74
C GLN A 28 -11.38 -18.93 22.23
N SER A 29 -11.01 -20.14 22.66
CA SER A 29 -11.83 -21.34 22.47
C SER A 29 -12.98 -21.31 23.47
N VAL A 30 -14.11 -20.75 23.05
CA VAL A 30 -15.41 -21.07 23.62
C VAL A 30 -16.11 -21.96 22.59
N PRO A 31 -16.71 -23.10 22.98
CA PRO A 31 -17.45 -23.91 22.01
C PRO A 31 -18.45 -23.01 21.29
N ALA A 32 -18.33 -22.95 19.96
CA ALA A 32 -19.26 -22.23 19.11
C ALA A 32 -20.68 -22.70 19.43
N LEU A 33 -21.51 -21.76 19.89
CA LEU A 33 -22.93 -21.99 20.09
C LEU A 33 -23.61 -21.78 18.74
N GLU A 34 -23.58 -22.80 17.88
CA GLU A 34 -24.29 -22.75 16.58
C GLU A 34 -25.79 -22.58 16.80
N ARG A 35 -26.38 -21.51 16.27
CA ARG A 35 -27.82 -21.32 16.22
C ARG A 35 -28.36 -21.78 14.87
N THR A 36 -28.63 -23.08 14.73
CA THR A 36 -29.52 -23.51 13.65
C THR A 36 -30.90 -22.94 13.93
N ALA A 37 -31.50 -22.19 12.99
CA ALA A 37 -32.80 -21.51 13.12
C ALA A 37 -33.83 -22.31 13.96
N GLY A 38 -33.94 -21.98 15.24
CA GLY A 38 -34.71 -22.74 16.23
C GLY A 38 -34.14 -22.55 17.64
N ALA A 39 -35.04 -22.55 18.62
CA ALA A 39 -34.79 -22.41 20.06
C ALA A 39 -33.44 -22.97 20.57
N CYS A 40 -32.69 -22.16 21.32
CA CYS A 40 -31.44 -22.57 21.93
C CYS A 40 -31.73 -23.51 23.12
N THR A 41 -31.54 -24.82 22.96
CA THR A 41 -31.88 -25.84 23.99
C THR A 41 -30.72 -26.26 24.88
N SER A 42 -29.50 -25.75 24.69
CA SER A 42 -28.29 -26.21 25.39
C SER A 42 -27.31 -25.10 25.81
N CYS A 43 -27.75 -23.85 25.86
CA CYS A 43 -26.93 -22.69 26.22
C CYS A 43 -26.85 -22.42 27.74
N ALA A 44 -27.39 -23.31 28.57
CA ALA A 44 -27.34 -23.19 30.03
C ALA A 44 -26.05 -23.83 30.59
N PRO A 45 -25.24 -23.09 31.37
CA PRO A 45 -24.09 -23.67 32.08
C PRO A 45 -24.50 -24.79 33.04
N ASP A 46 -23.56 -25.66 33.44
CA ASP A 46 -23.80 -26.70 34.44
C ASP A 46 -24.44 -26.12 35.70
N GLY A 47 -25.68 -26.54 36.00
CA GLY A 47 -26.48 -26.03 37.14
C GLY A 47 -27.57 -25.00 36.79
N TRP A 48 -27.75 -24.66 35.51
CA TRP A 48 -28.80 -23.77 35.00
C TRP A 48 -29.78 -24.53 34.10
N THR A 49 -31.05 -24.13 34.07
CA THR A 49 -32.11 -24.81 33.28
C THR A 49 -32.89 -23.83 32.42
N ILE A 50 -33.14 -24.20 31.15
CA ILE A 50 -34.01 -23.44 30.24
C ILE A 50 -35.49 -23.75 30.56
N SER A 51 -36.29 -22.73 30.83
CA SER A 51 -37.68 -22.82 31.28
C SER A 51 -38.64 -22.84 30.08
N THR A 52 -39.13 -24.01 29.70
CA THR A 52 -40.23 -24.13 28.72
C THR A 52 -41.54 -23.52 29.28
N PRO A 53 -42.40 -22.87 28.46
CA PRO A 53 -42.49 -22.94 27.00
C PRO A 53 -41.75 -21.82 26.25
N SER A 54 -41.12 -20.87 26.95
CA SER A 54 -40.27 -19.87 26.30
C SER A 54 -38.80 -20.34 26.38
N PRO A 55 -38.17 -20.77 25.28
CA PRO A 55 -36.78 -21.22 25.28
C PRO A 55 -35.77 -20.15 25.70
N ASP A 56 -36.23 -18.95 26.06
CA ASP A 56 -35.43 -17.78 26.35
C ASP A 56 -35.29 -17.48 27.85
N VAL A 57 -35.85 -18.33 28.73
CA VAL A 57 -35.74 -18.17 30.19
C VAL A 57 -34.70 -19.15 30.75
N ILE A 58 -33.49 -18.68 31.08
CA ILE A 58 -32.48 -19.50 31.77
C ILE A 58 -32.59 -19.25 33.29
N VAL A 59 -32.94 -20.30 34.04
CA VAL A 59 -33.15 -20.28 35.49
C VAL A 59 -31.96 -20.93 36.19
N GLY A 60 -31.32 -20.19 37.10
CA GLY A 60 -30.25 -20.71 37.96
C GLY A 60 -29.87 -19.71 39.06
N ASN A 61 -29.09 -20.19 40.03
CA ASN A 61 -28.61 -19.39 41.17
C ASN A 61 -27.08 -19.34 41.15
N GLY A 62 -26.49 -18.19 40.82
CA GLY A 62 -25.04 -17.96 40.91
C GLY A 62 -24.51 -16.86 39.98
N PRO A 63 -23.26 -16.40 40.14
CA PRO A 63 -22.59 -15.52 39.18
C PRO A 63 -22.24 -16.29 37.89
N TRP A 64 -22.49 -15.67 36.73
CA TRP A 64 -22.12 -16.23 35.42
C TRP A 64 -20.59 -16.28 35.27
N PRO A 65 -20.01 -17.39 34.76
CA PRO A 65 -18.58 -17.44 34.49
C PRO A 65 -18.28 -16.54 33.27
N GLY A 66 -17.66 -15.38 33.51
CA GLY A 66 -17.29 -14.44 32.44
C GLY A 66 -16.35 -15.07 31.41
N GLY A 67 -16.59 -14.75 30.14
CA GLY A 67 -15.68 -15.03 29.01
C GLY A 67 -14.93 -13.76 28.58
N THR A 68 -13.85 -13.91 27.81
CA THR A 68 -13.08 -12.79 27.23
C THR A 68 -13.47 -12.62 25.77
N TRP A 69 -14.03 -11.47 25.42
CA TRP A 69 -14.51 -11.22 24.06
C TRP A 69 -13.51 -10.38 23.29
N VAL A 70 -13.19 -10.82 22.07
CA VAL A 70 -12.44 -10.05 21.08
C VAL A 70 -13.44 -9.61 20.02
N VAL A 71 -13.65 -8.31 19.89
CA VAL A 71 -14.44 -7.73 18.79
C VAL A 71 -13.46 -7.52 17.63
N SER A 72 -13.54 -8.37 16.62
CA SER A 72 -12.73 -8.26 15.41
C SER A 72 -13.65 -8.15 14.19
N ASP A 73 -14.05 -6.93 13.84
CA ASP A 73 -14.20 -6.57 12.45
C ASP A 73 -14.21 -5.04 12.31
N LEU A 74 -13.40 -4.52 11.40
CA LEU A 74 -13.52 -3.15 10.89
C LEU A 74 -14.25 -3.13 9.55
N ALA A 75 -14.50 -4.30 8.94
CA ALA A 75 -15.08 -4.46 7.62
C ALA A 75 -16.33 -5.36 7.66
N GLY A 76 -17.48 -4.72 7.92
CA GLY A 76 -18.80 -5.12 7.42
C GLY A 76 -19.21 -6.61 7.51
N GLY A 77 -19.94 -6.96 8.57
CA GLY A 77 -20.87 -8.08 8.55
C GLY A 77 -21.25 -8.59 9.94
N PRO A 78 -22.53 -9.00 10.16
CA PRO A 78 -22.92 -9.66 11.41
C PRO A 78 -22.18 -11.01 11.49
N ARG A 79 -21.40 -11.21 12.55
CA ARG A 79 -20.85 -12.54 12.88
C ARG A 79 -21.68 -13.12 14.02
N GLU A 80 -21.99 -14.40 13.92
CA GLU A 80 -22.66 -15.16 14.99
C GLU A 80 -21.81 -15.11 16.28
N GLY A 81 -22.18 -14.21 17.18
CA GLY A 81 -21.68 -14.14 18.55
C GLY A 81 -22.34 -15.20 19.42
N SER A 82 -21.72 -15.51 20.56
CA SER A 82 -22.43 -16.27 21.60
C SER A 82 -23.21 -15.30 22.49
N THR A 83 -24.45 -15.63 22.82
CA THR A 83 -25.30 -14.73 23.61
C THR A 83 -24.74 -14.52 25.03
N LEU A 84 -24.42 -13.28 25.37
CA LEU A 84 -23.97 -12.86 26.69
C LEU A 84 -25.16 -12.65 27.61
N LEU A 85 -25.14 -13.30 28.77
CA LEU A 85 -26.19 -13.19 29.78
C LEU A 85 -25.75 -12.35 30.99
N MET A 86 -26.47 -11.27 31.30
CA MET A 86 -26.20 -10.36 32.43
C MET A 86 -27.35 -10.37 33.45
N THR A 87 -27.04 -10.51 34.75
CA THR A 87 -28.05 -10.56 35.84
C THR A 87 -27.76 -9.55 36.94
N LEU A 88 -28.80 -8.83 37.38
CA LEU A 88 -28.71 -7.91 38.50
C LEU A 88 -29.18 -8.57 39.81
N ALA A 89 -28.26 -9.07 40.64
CA ALA A 89 -28.57 -9.46 42.02
C ALA A 89 -28.38 -8.25 42.95
N GLY A 90 -29.46 -7.62 43.41
CA GLY A 90 -29.51 -6.58 44.45
C GLY A 90 -28.28 -5.67 44.60
N GLY A 91 -28.29 -4.50 43.94
CA GLY A 91 -27.23 -3.49 43.99
C GLY A 91 -27.28 -2.56 42.76
N SER A 92 -26.80 -1.32 42.89
CA SER A 92 -27.12 -0.23 41.95
C SER A 92 -26.54 -0.35 40.53
N ILE A 93 -25.44 -1.10 40.32
CA ILE A 93 -24.85 -1.40 39.00
C ILE A 93 -24.09 -2.74 39.11
N ARG A 94 -24.17 -3.61 38.10
CA ARG A 94 -23.22 -4.74 37.93
C ARG A 94 -22.53 -4.62 36.57
N GLU A 95 -21.20 -4.47 36.61
CA GLU A 95 -20.32 -4.61 35.45
C GLU A 95 -20.23 -6.10 35.10
N ALA A 96 -20.56 -6.46 33.86
CA ALA A 96 -20.61 -7.88 33.49
C ALA A 96 -19.54 -8.26 32.47
N VAL A 97 -19.15 -7.35 31.56
CA VAL A 97 -18.15 -7.64 30.52
C VAL A 97 -17.25 -6.46 30.25
N THR A 98 -15.96 -6.75 30.10
CA THR A 98 -14.97 -5.88 29.49
C THR A 98 -14.43 -6.58 28.25
N ALA A 99 -14.55 -5.93 27.10
CA ALA A 99 -13.95 -6.34 25.84
C ALA A 99 -12.98 -5.25 25.37
N THR A 100 -12.12 -5.60 24.42
CA THR A 100 -11.19 -4.66 23.80
C THR A 100 -11.38 -4.72 22.30
N ILE A 101 -11.64 -3.56 21.69
CA ILE A 101 -11.59 -3.34 20.26
C ILE A 101 -10.12 -3.11 19.90
N THR A 102 -9.64 -3.74 18.82
CA THR A 102 -8.27 -3.59 18.30
C THR A 102 -8.30 -3.14 16.85
N GLY A 103 -7.20 -2.55 16.37
CA GLY A 103 -7.07 -2.13 14.97
C GLY A 103 -7.66 -0.75 14.66
N LEU A 104 -7.98 0.04 15.69
CA LEU A 104 -8.50 1.38 15.50
C LEU A 104 -7.42 2.34 14.99
N THR A 105 -7.83 3.34 14.22
CA THR A 105 -6.96 4.45 13.82
C THR A 105 -7.09 5.57 14.85
N PRO A 106 -6.00 6.05 15.50
CA PRO A 106 -6.07 7.17 16.43
C PRO A 106 -6.70 8.41 15.75
N GLY A 107 -7.71 9.00 16.38
CA GLY A 107 -8.50 10.11 15.83
C GLY A 107 -9.66 9.68 14.92
N GLY A 108 -9.74 8.39 14.54
CA GLY A 108 -10.83 7.85 13.72
C GLY A 108 -12.18 7.90 14.45
N SER A 109 -13.25 8.09 13.68
CA SER A 109 -14.63 8.11 14.18
C SER A 109 -15.34 6.80 13.84
N TYR A 110 -15.97 6.21 14.85
CA TYR A 110 -16.55 4.88 14.81
C TYR A 110 -17.91 4.84 15.48
N GLU A 111 -18.72 3.84 15.15
CA GLU A 111 -19.93 3.46 15.85
C GLU A 111 -19.80 2.03 16.37
N LEU A 112 -20.05 1.86 17.67
CA LEU A 112 -20.24 0.54 18.30
C LEU A 112 -21.74 0.23 18.29
N SER A 113 -22.11 -0.88 17.68
CA SER A 113 -23.48 -1.38 17.65
C SER A 113 -23.58 -2.65 18.48
N VAL A 114 -24.50 -2.68 19.44
CA VAL A 114 -24.78 -3.84 20.29
C VAL A 114 -26.23 -4.24 20.15
N TYR A 115 -26.48 -5.46 19.67
CA TYR A 115 -27.81 -6.03 19.57
C TYR A 115 -28.17 -6.71 20.90
N TYR A 116 -29.22 -6.22 21.56
CA TYR A 116 -29.59 -6.65 22.92
C TYR A 116 -31.09 -6.85 23.09
N GLN A 117 -31.46 -7.65 24.09
CA GLN A 117 -32.84 -7.85 24.53
C GLN A 117 -32.91 -7.82 26.06
N GLY A 118 -33.98 -7.23 26.61
CA GLY A 118 -34.28 -7.33 28.04
C GLY A 118 -35.18 -8.54 28.33
N ALA A 119 -34.96 -9.27 29.42
CA ALA A 119 -35.89 -10.30 29.87
C ALA A 119 -36.32 -10.13 31.34
N THR A 120 -37.45 -10.75 31.65
CA THR A 120 -38.10 -10.72 32.96
C THR A 120 -37.79 -12.02 33.72
N LEU A 121 -37.13 -11.96 34.88
CA LEU A 121 -37.16 -13.07 35.84
C LEU A 121 -38.33 -12.85 36.81
N SER A 122 -39.44 -13.56 36.59
CA SER A 122 -40.49 -13.68 37.60
C SER A 122 -40.17 -14.84 38.52
N SER A 123 -39.67 -14.60 39.74
CA SER A 123 -39.69 -15.64 40.78
C SER A 123 -41.08 -15.80 41.42
N SER A 124 -41.96 -14.80 41.30
CA SER A 124 -43.39 -14.86 41.66
C SER A 124 -44.00 -13.46 41.53
N ALA A 125 -44.82 -13.21 40.50
CA ALA A 125 -45.68 -12.04 40.30
C ALA A 125 -45.13 -10.68 40.80
N GLY A 126 -44.50 -9.90 39.92
CA GLY A 126 -44.13 -8.51 40.21
C GLY A 126 -43.75 -7.76 38.94
N THR A 127 -44.38 -6.61 38.72
CA THR A 127 -44.19 -5.67 37.60
C THR A 127 -42.72 -5.43 37.26
N TYR A 128 -42.39 -5.48 35.97
CA TYR A 128 -41.11 -5.00 35.43
C TYR A 128 -40.88 -3.56 35.90
N VAL A 129 -39.68 -3.28 36.42
CA VAL A 129 -39.24 -1.92 36.67
C VAL A 129 -38.07 -1.67 35.73
N ASN A 130 -38.19 -0.61 34.92
CA ASN A 130 -37.23 -0.25 33.89
C ASN A 130 -35.81 -0.12 34.48
N GLY A 131 -34.84 -0.79 33.89
CA GLY A 131 -33.41 -0.53 34.05
C GLY A 131 -32.81 -0.06 32.74
N ASP A 132 -31.57 0.42 32.78
CA ASP A 132 -30.84 0.82 31.58
C ASP A 132 -29.77 -0.24 31.24
N PHE A 133 -29.75 -0.67 29.99
CA PHE A 133 -28.59 -1.31 29.40
C PHE A 133 -27.57 -0.22 29.10
N ARG A 134 -26.43 -0.28 29.78
CA ARG A 134 -25.38 0.74 29.68
C ARG A 134 -24.22 0.19 28.87
N VAL A 135 -23.87 0.93 27.82
CA VAL A 135 -22.71 0.67 26.98
C VAL A 135 -21.70 1.79 27.21
N THR A 136 -20.48 1.43 27.58
CA THR A 136 -19.35 2.36 27.63
C THR A 136 -18.28 1.91 26.64
N VAL A 137 -17.88 2.78 25.71
CA VAL A 137 -16.81 2.52 24.74
C VAL A 137 -15.86 3.70 24.66
N ALA A 138 -14.55 3.45 24.79
CA ALA A 138 -13.51 4.48 24.77
C ALA A 138 -13.76 5.65 25.77
N GLY A 139 -14.49 5.40 26.86
CA GLY A 139 -14.91 6.42 27.84
C GLY A 139 -16.25 7.12 27.54
N THR A 140 -16.80 6.99 26.33
CA THR A 140 -18.16 7.42 25.99
C THR A 140 -19.17 6.46 26.60
N THR A 141 -20.16 6.96 27.33
CA THR A 141 -21.20 6.13 27.96
C THR A 141 -22.58 6.51 27.46
N ALA A 142 -23.38 5.51 27.08
CA ALA A 142 -24.77 5.67 26.69
C ALA A 142 -25.65 4.66 27.45
N ASP A 143 -26.83 5.13 27.86
CA ASP A 143 -27.83 4.35 28.58
C ASP A 143 -29.02 4.10 27.64
N PHE A 144 -29.39 2.84 27.48
CA PHE A 144 -30.51 2.40 26.64
C PHE A 144 -31.59 1.76 27.51
N PRO A 145 -32.82 2.30 27.50
CA PRO A 145 -33.87 1.79 28.35
C PRO A 145 -34.24 0.37 27.92
N THR A 146 -34.27 -0.53 28.89
CA THR A 146 -34.74 -1.90 28.66
C THR A 146 -36.25 -1.96 28.87
N SER A 147 -36.96 -2.73 28.05
CA SER A 147 -38.39 -3.00 28.21
C SER A 147 -38.66 -4.48 28.44
N SER A 148 -39.76 -4.81 29.11
CA SER A 148 -40.19 -6.20 29.25
C SER A 148 -40.69 -6.74 27.90
N GLY A 149 -40.04 -7.78 27.37
CA GLY A 149 -40.53 -8.54 26.22
C GLY A 149 -39.41 -9.12 25.36
N ASP A 150 -39.77 -10.03 24.46
CA ASP A 150 -38.81 -10.79 23.62
C ASP A 150 -38.35 -10.00 22.38
N ALA A 151 -38.42 -8.66 22.42
CA ALA A 151 -38.05 -7.81 21.30
C ALA A 151 -36.58 -7.39 21.40
N TRP A 152 -35.82 -7.67 20.35
CA TRP A 152 -34.46 -7.19 20.21
C TRP A 152 -34.43 -5.70 19.86
N SER A 153 -33.43 -5.00 20.40
CA SER A 153 -33.13 -3.59 20.17
C SER A 153 -31.64 -3.43 19.86
N GLU A 154 -31.30 -2.39 19.12
CA GLU A 154 -29.91 -2.05 18.81
C GLU A 154 -29.48 -0.81 19.60
N ALA A 155 -28.35 -0.93 20.30
CA ALA A 155 -27.68 0.15 21.00
C ALA A 155 -26.50 0.64 20.15
N VAL A 156 -26.60 1.86 19.61
CA VAL A 156 -25.54 2.48 18.80
C VAL A 156 -24.86 3.57 19.61
N VAL A 157 -23.54 3.45 19.79
CA VAL A 157 -22.72 4.43 20.51
C VAL A 157 -21.59 4.93 19.62
N PRO A 158 -21.63 6.20 19.18
CA PRO A 158 -20.52 6.80 18.46
C PRO A 158 -19.35 7.06 19.40
N PHE A 159 -18.12 6.85 18.93
CA PHE A 159 -16.91 7.17 19.68
C PHE A 159 -15.76 7.54 18.74
N THR A 160 -14.80 8.30 19.29
CA THR A 160 -13.54 8.61 18.62
C THR A 160 -12.43 7.80 19.27
N ALA A 161 -11.64 7.08 18.47
CA ALA A 161 -10.54 6.28 18.98
C ALA A 161 -9.39 7.16 19.47
N SER A 162 -8.96 7.01 20.72
CA SER A 162 -7.80 7.73 21.26
C SER A 162 -6.46 7.01 21.00
N GLY A 163 -6.51 5.77 20.51
CA GLY A 163 -5.37 4.93 20.21
C GLY A 163 -5.77 3.74 19.35
N THR A 164 -4.88 2.77 19.19
CA THR A 164 -5.13 1.58 18.34
C THR A 164 -6.05 0.54 18.96
N THR A 165 -6.45 0.75 20.21
CA THR A 165 -7.37 -0.10 20.96
C THR A 165 -8.36 0.73 21.78
N ALA A 166 -9.57 0.22 21.99
CA ALA A 166 -10.56 0.83 22.88
C ALA A 166 -11.21 -0.22 23.80
N SER A 167 -11.44 0.13 25.07
CA SER A 167 -12.21 -0.73 25.96
C SER A 167 -13.71 -0.56 25.73
N VAL A 168 -14.42 -1.68 25.80
CA VAL A 168 -15.88 -1.76 25.79
C VAL A 168 -16.33 -2.37 27.11
N ILE A 169 -17.26 -1.70 27.79
CA ILE A 169 -17.84 -2.16 29.04
C ILE A 169 -19.35 -2.21 28.86
N LEU A 170 -19.92 -3.39 29.08
CA LEU A 170 -21.37 -3.61 29.10
C LEU A 170 -21.82 -3.80 30.54
N SER A 171 -22.84 -3.05 30.94
CA SER A 171 -23.38 -3.09 32.31
C SER A 171 -24.91 -2.88 32.34
N ILE A 172 -25.53 -3.29 33.44
CA ILE A 172 -26.95 -2.99 33.70
C ILE A 172 -27.01 -2.03 34.90
N ARG A 173 -27.82 -0.98 34.77
CA ARG A 173 -28.05 0.02 35.83
C ARG A 173 -29.45 -0.11 36.44
N ASP A 174 -29.50 -0.09 37.77
CA ASP A 174 -30.74 -0.04 38.56
C ASP A 174 -31.23 1.41 38.71
N LEU A 175 -32.51 1.67 38.42
CA LEU A 175 -33.17 2.97 38.59
C LEU A 175 -33.99 3.10 39.90
N GLY A 176 -33.97 2.09 40.78
CA GLY A 176 -34.12 2.30 42.23
C GLY A 176 -35.47 2.04 42.90
N THR A 177 -36.14 0.90 42.65
CA THR A 177 -37.34 0.53 43.45
C THR A 177 -37.15 -0.62 44.44
N GLY A 178 -35.98 -1.27 44.47
CA GLY A 178 -35.71 -2.38 45.38
C GLY A 178 -36.45 -3.66 44.96
N THR A 179 -35.76 -4.79 45.11
CA THR A 179 -36.13 -6.14 44.62
C THR A 179 -36.23 -6.26 43.11
N PHE A 180 -35.07 -6.44 42.46
CA PHE A 180 -34.95 -6.71 41.02
C PHE A 180 -34.49 -8.15 40.74
N GLY A 181 -35.07 -8.70 39.68
CA GLY A 181 -34.60 -9.87 38.93
C GLY A 181 -34.70 -9.55 37.44
N GLY A 182 -33.83 -8.68 36.95
CA GLY A 182 -33.77 -8.32 35.53
C GLY A 182 -32.62 -9.05 34.84
N PHE A 183 -32.85 -9.47 33.61
CA PHE A 183 -31.87 -10.13 32.75
C PHE A 183 -31.69 -9.31 31.45
N VAL A 184 -30.46 -9.16 30.96
CA VAL A 184 -30.22 -8.63 29.59
C VAL A 184 -29.35 -9.63 28.84
N ALA A 185 -29.80 -9.99 27.63
CA ALA A 185 -28.99 -10.72 26.66
C ALA A 185 -28.42 -9.75 25.64
N ALA A 186 -27.14 -9.88 25.33
CA ALA A 186 -26.52 -9.26 24.16
C ALA A 186 -26.02 -10.38 23.23
N ASP A 187 -26.23 -10.24 21.92
CA ASP A 187 -25.92 -11.30 20.96
C ASP A 187 -24.81 -10.88 20.01
N ASP A 188 -25.02 -9.75 19.34
CA ASP A 188 -24.08 -9.21 18.36
C ASP A 188 -23.46 -7.91 18.88
N ILE A 189 -22.14 -7.80 18.73
CA ILE A 189 -21.36 -6.59 19.04
C ILE A 189 -20.47 -6.34 17.83
N SER A 190 -20.75 -5.26 17.10
CA SER A 190 -20.00 -4.86 15.92
C SER A 190 -19.50 -3.43 16.04
N VAL A 191 -18.38 -3.14 15.39
CA VAL A 191 -17.83 -1.78 15.28
C VAL A 191 -17.72 -1.45 13.81
N ARG A 192 -18.11 -0.24 13.44
CA ARG A 192 -18.00 0.25 12.06
C ARG A 192 -17.37 1.63 12.04
N SER A 193 -16.47 1.87 11.07
CA SER A 193 -16.01 3.23 10.76
C SER A 193 -17.17 4.08 10.25
N THR A 194 -17.31 5.31 10.76
CA THR A 194 -18.29 6.26 10.21
C THR A 194 -17.74 7.06 9.04
N VAL A 195 -16.46 6.88 8.73
CA VAL A 195 -15.84 7.51 7.57
C VAL A 195 -16.24 6.71 6.33
N PRO A 196 -16.79 7.36 5.29
CA PRO A 196 -17.07 6.71 4.00
C PRO A 196 -15.79 6.09 3.42
N ASP A 197 -15.95 4.87 2.92
CA ASP A 197 -14.95 4.00 2.31
C ASP A 197 -15.78 3.06 1.42
N ALA A 198 -15.94 3.43 0.16
CA ALA A 198 -16.99 2.86 -0.70
C ALA A 198 -16.60 1.51 -1.32
N ASP A 199 -15.31 1.25 -1.48
CA ASP A 199 -14.75 0.02 -2.04
C ASP A 199 -14.06 -0.89 -1.00
N GLY A 200 -13.83 -0.39 0.21
CA GLY A 200 -13.44 -1.19 1.37
C GLY A 200 -11.94 -1.53 1.43
N ASP A 201 -11.09 -0.71 0.83
CA ASP A 201 -9.63 -0.88 0.90
C ASP A 201 -9.00 -0.28 2.17
N GLY A 202 -9.77 0.53 2.91
CA GLY A 202 -9.37 1.16 4.16
C GLY A 202 -8.81 2.57 4.01
N ASP A 203 -8.74 3.14 2.81
CA ASP A 203 -8.55 4.56 2.56
C ASP A 203 -9.91 5.29 2.53
N PRO A 204 -10.12 6.31 3.37
CA PRO A 204 -11.33 7.12 3.28
C PRO A 204 -11.61 7.72 1.90
N ASP A 205 -12.87 7.76 1.47
CA ASP A 205 -13.33 8.40 0.21
C ASP A 205 -12.84 9.87 0.04
N ALA A 206 -12.44 10.51 1.14
CA ALA A 206 -11.95 11.89 1.14
C ALA A 206 -10.45 12.03 0.83
N THR A 207 -9.68 10.96 0.99
CA THR A 207 -8.24 10.89 0.73
C THR A 207 -7.90 9.95 -0.42
N ASP A 208 -8.77 8.99 -0.70
CA ASP A 208 -8.70 8.11 -1.85
C ASP A 208 -8.97 8.85 -3.17
N CYS A 209 -8.05 8.72 -4.12
CA CYS A 209 -8.13 9.30 -5.45
C CYS A 209 -9.06 8.52 -6.39
N ALA A 210 -9.42 7.28 -6.08
CA ALA A 210 -10.42 6.49 -6.80
C ALA A 210 -11.36 5.69 -5.86
N PRO A 211 -12.35 6.35 -5.20
CA PRO A 211 -13.30 5.78 -4.21
C PRO A 211 -14.29 4.70 -4.71
N GLY A 212 -13.97 3.97 -5.76
CA GLY A 212 -14.75 2.84 -6.24
C GLY A 212 -13.87 1.74 -6.83
N ASP A 213 -12.56 1.82 -6.66
CA ASP A 213 -11.57 0.87 -7.11
C ASP A 213 -10.61 0.52 -5.96
N PRO A 214 -10.80 -0.63 -5.28
CA PRO A 214 -10.03 -1.00 -4.09
C PRO A 214 -8.56 -1.37 -4.40
N THR A 215 -8.11 -1.13 -5.64
CA THR A 215 -6.70 -1.30 -6.06
C THR A 215 -5.94 0.01 -6.15
N ILE A 216 -6.62 1.15 -6.01
CA ILE A 216 -6.07 2.50 -6.06
C ILE A 216 -6.38 3.17 -4.72
N PHE A 217 -5.35 3.44 -3.93
CA PHE A 217 -5.47 4.04 -2.60
C PHE A 217 -4.11 4.58 -2.14
N THR A 218 -4.10 5.42 -1.11
CA THR A 218 -2.86 5.99 -0.57
C THR A 218 -1.83 4.92 -0.23
N GLY A 219 -0.71 4.88 -0.97
CA GLY A 219 0.37 3.92 -0.78
C GLY A 219 0.16 2.53 -1.41
N ALA A 220 -0.78 2.39 -2.35
CA ALA A 220 -0.90 1.19 -3.17
C ALA A 220 0.39 0.92 -3.99
N PRO A 221 0.64 -0.31 -4.45
CA PRO A 221 1.75 -0.58 -5.35
C PRO A 221 1.51 0.00 -6.75
N GLU A 222 2.49 0.73 -7.25
CA GLU A 222 2.46 1.34 -8.58
C GLU A 222 2.74 0.35 -9.72
N VAL A 223 2.06 0.54 -10.85
CA VAL A 223 2.36 -0.12 -12.12
C VAL A 223 2.94 0.91 -13.08
N ALA A 224 4.26 0.90 -13.21
CA ALA A 224 4.94 1.93 -13.97
C ALA A 224 4.52 2.00 -15.46
N ASP A 225 4.46 3.23 -15.96
CA ASP A 225 4.17 3.59 -17.35
C ASP A 225 2.73 3.24 -17.84
N ASP A 226 1.77 3.05 -16.93
CA ASP A 226 0.38 2.73 -17.29
C ASP A 226 -0.56 3.95 -17.31
N GLY A 227 -0.07 5.10 -16.83
CA GLY A 227 -0.78 6.37 -16.79
C GLY A 227 -1.77 6.52 -15.63
N VAL A 228 -1.73 5.62 -14.65
CA VAL A 228 -2.60 5.63 -13.47
C VAL A 228 -1.75 5.84 -12.22
N ASP A 229 -2.09 6.87 -11.43
CA ASP A 229 -1.58 7.07 -10.08
C ASP A 229 -2.36 6.14 -9.13
N GLN A 230 -1.82 4.94 -8.88
CA GLN A 230 -2.46 3.94 -8.02
C GLN A 230 -2.26 4.26 -6.53
N ASP A 231 -1.15 4.88 -6.17
CA ASP A 231 -0.77 5.16 -4.79
C ASP A 231 -1.27 6.52 -4.27
N CYS A 232 -2.00 7.26 -5.11
CA CYS A 232 -2.56 8.59 -4.87
C CYS A 232 -1.51 9.64 -4.45
N ASN A 233 -0.26 9.51 -4.89
CA ASN A 233 0.81 10.46 -4.59
C ASN A 233 0.79 11.72 -5.49
N GLY A 234 -0.01 11.70 -6.56
CA GLY A 234 -0.16 12.78 -7.53
C GLY A 234 0.54 12.55 -8.88
N ALA A 235 1.21 11.42 -9.07
CA ALA A 235 1.90 11.04 -10.29
C ALA A 235 1.88 9.52 -10.51
N ASP A 236 1.83 9.10 -11.78
CA ASP A 236 2.14 7.73 -12.18
C ASP A 236 3.65 7.53 -12.14
N THR A 237 4.10 6.44 -11.55
CA THR A 237 5.52 6.05 -11.60
C THR A 237 5.93 5.78 -13.04
N ILE A 238 7.05 6.34 -13.49
CA ILE A 238 7.55 6.12 -14.86
C ILE A 238 8.92 5.47 -14.88
N THR A 239 9.24 4.83 -16.02
CA THR A 239 10.59 4.31 -16.27
C THR A 239 11.47 5.39 -16.89
N CYS A 240 12.58 5.72 -16.21
CA CYS A 240 13.59 6.66 -16.68
C CYS A 240 14.90 5.94 -17.03
N PHE A 241 15.75 6.58 -17.84
CA PHE A 241 17.12 6.12 -18.04
C PHE A 241 18.02 6.69 -16.95
N VAL A 242 19.03 5.93 -16.54
CA VAL A 242 20.06 6.41 -15.61
C VAL A 242 20.98 7.39 -16.35
N ASP A 243 21.22 8.54 -15.72
CA ASP A 243 22.11 9.63 -16.13
C ASP A 243 23.14 9.85 -15.00
N ALA A 244 24.23 9.08 -15.06
CA ALA A 244 25.12 8.91 -13.90
C ALA A 244 26.09 10.07 -13.70
N ASP A 245 26.34 10.87 -14.74
CA ASP A 245 27.21 12.05 -14.70
C ASP A 245 26.44 13.39 -14.70
N MET A 246 25.11 13.33 -14.83
CA MET A 246 24.17 14.45 -14.68
C MET A 246 24.25 15.49 -15.80
N ASP A 247 24.36 15.05 -17.06
CA ASP A 247 24.32 15.95 -18.23
C ASP A 247 22.95 16.03 -18.93
N GLY A 248 21.99 15.20 -18.49
CA GLY A 248 20.63 15.14 -19.01
C GLY A 248 20.39 14.06 -20.06
N PHE A 249 21.40 13.25 -20.37
CA PHE A 249 21.28 12.12 -21.28
C PHE A 249 21.62 10.82 -20.54
N GLY A 250 20.81 9.79 -20.77
CA GLY A 250 21.02 8.49 -20.16
C GLY A 250 21.87 7.59 -21.04
N THR A 251 22.50 6.60 -20.42
CA THR A 251 23.39 5.66 -21.11
C THR A 251 22.74 4.93 -22.29
N VAL A 252 23.46 4.84 -23.42
CA VAL A 252 23.10 3.98 -24.57
C VAL A 252 22.95 2.50 -24.20
N ALA A 253 23.51 2.06 -23.07
CA ALA A 253 23.34 0.70 -22.57
C ALA A 253 21.89 0.39 -22.16
N GLY A 254 21.04 1.42 -22.00
CA GLY A 254 19.62 1.28 -21.67
C GLY A 254 19.38 0.86 -20.22
N THR A 255 20.26 1.25 -19.28
CA THR A 255 20.00 1.05 -17.86
C THR A 255 18.86 1.95 -17.43
N THR A 256 17.83 1.39 -16.80
CA THR A 256 16.65 2.14 -16.37
C THR A 256 16.46 2.11 -14.85
N THR A 257 15.72 3.09 -14.35
CA THR A 257 15.25 3.22 -12.97
C THR A 257 13.76 3.61 -12.96
N LEU A 258 13.12 3.49 -11.81
CA LEU A 258 11.73 3.90 -11.60
C LEU A 258 11.70 5.26 -10.89
N ALA A 259 11.04 6.24 -11.50
CA ALA A 259 10.83 7.57 -10.97
C ALA A 259 9.40 7.68 -10.41
N ALA A 260 9.28 7.67 -9.09
CA ALA A 260 7.99 7.66 -8.38
C ALA A 260 7.23 8.99 -8.46
N ASP A 261 7.89 10.08 -8.86
CA ASP A 261 7.28 11.40 -9.03
C ASP A 261 6.78 11.67 -10.46
N GLY A 262 6.92 10.69 -11.35
CA GLY A 262 6.46 10.77 -12.73
C GLY A 262 7.31 11.68 -13.63
N SER A 263 8.54 12.00 -13.23
CA SER A 263 9.47 12.83 -14.01
C SER A 263 10.87 12.24 -14.08
N CYS A 264 11.50 12.31 -15.26
CA CYS A 264 12.92 11.97 -15.40
C CYS A 264 13.75 13.26 -15.35
N ASP A 265 14.32 13.55 -14.19
CA ASP A 265 15.06 14.78 -13.94
C ASP A 265 16.55 14.50 -13.67
N THR A 266 17.42 15.29 -14.31
CA THR A 266 18.88 15.23 -14.12
C THR A 266 19.30 15.42 -12.66
N ALA A 267 18.51 16.15 -11.87
CA ALA A 267 18.76 16.35 -10.44
C ALA A 267 18.73 15.04 -9.64
N ASP A 268 17.99 14.05 -10.15
CA ASP A 268 17.82 12.73 -9.57
C ASP A 268 18.62 11.64 -10.31
N MET A 269 19.56 12.05 -11.19
CA MET A 269 20.37 11.16 -12.03
C MET A 269 19.53 10.40 -13.06
N GLU A 270 18.53 11.07 -13.63
CA GLU A 270 17.56 10.48 -14.54
C GLU A 270 17.43 11.27 -15.85
N ALA A 271 17.19 10.55 -16.95
CA ALA A 271 17.00 11.13 -18.26
C ALA A 271 15.85 10.46 -19.03
N THR A 272 15.27 11.21 -19.96
CA THR A 272 14.19 10.75 -20.84
C THR A 272 14.69 9.99 -22.07
N THR A 273 15.99 10.03 -22.36
CA THR A 273 16.60 9.44 -23.56
C THR A 273 17.86 8.67 -23.22
N ALA A 274 18.13 7.59 -23.97
CA ALA A 274 19.29 6.71 -23.82
C ALA A 274 20.29 6.93 -24.96
N THR A 275 20.85 8.13 -25.03
CA THR A 275 21.68 8.56 -26.18
C THR A 275 23.11 8.93 -25.79
N ASP A 276 23.47 8.81 -24.51
CA ASP A 276 24.81 9.10 -24.04
C ASP A 276 25.76 7.90 -24.25
N CYS A 277 26.85 8.16 -24.96
CA CYS A 277 27.89 7.21 -25.30
C CYS A 277 28.93 6.99 -24.17
N ASP A 278 29.04 7.88 -23.18
CA ASP A 278 29.88 7.73 -21.99
C ASP A 278 29.26 8.36 -20.71
N ASP A 279 28.35 7.60 -20.09
CA ASP A 279 27.59 7.91 -18.85
C ASP A 279 28.45 8.00 -17.56
N MET A 280 29.71 8.38 -17.71
CA MET A 280 30.64 8.73 -16.64
C MET A 280 31.36 10.05 -16.92
N ALA A 281 31.05 10.73 -18.02
CA ALA A 281 31.72 11.91 -18.52
C ALA A 281 30.71 12.96 -19.03
N ALA A 282 30.24 13.84 -18.13
CA ALA A 282 29.25 14.91 -18.42
C ALA A 282 29.63 15.95 -19.51
N ALA A 283 30.79 15.81 -20.14
CA ALA A 283 31.22 16.59 -21.30
C ALA A 283 31.08 15.80 -22.62
N THR A 284 30.61 14.55 -22.55
CA THR A 284 30.44 13.62 -23.64
C THR A 284 28.96 13.26 -23.70
N PHE A 285 28.22 13.90 -24.59
CA PHE A 285 26.78 13.73 -24.76
C PHE A 285 26.35 14.18 -26.15
N PRO A 286 25.16 13.78 -26.64
CA PRO A 286 24.62 14.24 -27.91
C PRO A 286 24.71 15.76 -28.14
N GLY A 287 25.56 16.15 -29.08
CA GLY A 287 25.78 17.55 -29.46
C GLY A 287 26.72 18.34 -28.55
N ALA A 288 27.50 17.67 -27.70
CA ALA A 288 28.59 18.32 -26.97
C ALA A 288 29.66 18.91 -27.94
N PRO A 289 30.46 19.89 -27.51
CA PRO A 289 31.56 20.39 -28.33
C PRO A 289 32.70 19.39 -28.46
N GLU A 290 33.12 19.15 -29.71
CA GLU A 290 34.23 18.27 -30.04
C GLU A 290 35.61 18.90 -29.75
N THR A 291 36.55 18.09 -29.26
CA THR A 291 37.97 18.46 -29.18
C THR A 291 38.75 17.72 -30.27
N PRO A 292 39.12 18.40 -31.37
CA PRO A 292 39.63 17.67 -32.52
C PRO A 292 40.93 16.92 -32.25
N ASP A 293 41.05 15.75 -32.88
CA ASP A 293 42.22 14.87 -32.87
C ASP A 293 42.59 14.28 -31.49
N ASP A 294 41.65 14.21 -30.54
CA ASP A 294 41.90 13.64 -29.21
C ASP A 294 41.47 12.17 -29.08
N GLY A 295 40.77 11.64 -30.08
CA GLY A 295 40.31 10.26 -30.17
C GLY A 295 39.03 9.95 -29.38
N VAL A 296 38.34 10.95 -28.86
CA VAL A 296 37.08 10.82 -28.13
C VAL A 296 35.96 11.44 -28.95
N ASP A 297 34.89 10.68 -29.17
CA ASP A 297 33.62 11.18 -29.71
C ASP A 297 32.84 11.82 -28.56
N GLN A 298 32.99 13.14 -28.36
CA GLN A 298 32.30 13.86 -27.27
C GLN A 298 30.84 14.14 -27.61
N ASP A 299 30.50 14.33 -28.88
CA ASP A 299 29.14 14.68 -29.30
C ASP A 299 28.24 13.45 -29.56
N CYS A 300 28.79 12.24 -29.36
CA CYS A 300 28.18 10.95 -29.55
C CYS A 300 27.60 10.74 -30.97
N ASN A 301 28.21 11.36 -31.99
CA ASN A 301 27.79 11.22 -33.39
C ASN A 301 28.33 9.94 -34.07
N GLY A 302 29.27 9.26 -33.42
CA GLY A 302 29.93 8.03 -33.88
C GLY A 302 31.38 8.22 -34.33
N ALA A 303 31.93 9.44 -34.28
CA ALA A 303 33.30 9.74 -34.68
C ALA A 303 33.88 10.95 -33.92
N ASP A 304 35.17 10.88 -33.58
CA ASP A 304 35.95 12.05 -33.14
C ASP A 304 36.16 12.99 -34.34
N THR A 305 35.92 14.28 -34.14
CA THR A 305 36.23 15.29 -35.15
C THR A 305 37.74 15.34 -35.38
N ILE A 306 38.20 15.26 -36.64
CA ILE A 306 39.63 15.33 -36.94
C ILE A 306 40.00 16.54 -37.78
N THR A 307 41.27 16.93 -37.73
CA THR A 307 41.82 17.98 -38.58
C THR A 307 42.30 17.38 -39.91
N CYS A 308 41.71 17.84 -41.01
CA CYS A 308 42.09 17.45 -42.37
C CYS A 308 42.74 18.60 -43.14
N PHE A 309 43.48 18.26 -44.21
CA PHE A 309 43.96 19.25 -45.17
C PHE A 309 42.89 19.46 -46.24
N VAL A 310 42.68 20.72 -46.63
CA VAL A 310 41.82 21.03 -47.78
C VAL A 310 42.46 20.50 -49.06
N ASP A 311 41.68 19.80 -49.87
CA ASP A 311 41.99 19.25 -51.19
C ASP A 311 41.01 19.86 -52.21
N ALA A 312 41.34 21.07 -52.68
CA ALA A 312 40.40 21.89 -53.43
C ALA A 312 40.16 21.42 -54.88
N ASP A 313 41.00 20.54 -55.42
CA ASP A 313 40.84 19.96 -56.75
C ASP A 313 40.46 18.46 -56.75
N MET A 314 40.35 17.86 -55.54
CA MET A 314 39.85 16.52 -55.28
C MET A 314 40.74 15.40 -55.83
N ASP A 315 42.06 15.58 -55.81
CA ASP A 315 43.01 14.56 -56.29
C ASP A 315 43.56 13.63 -55.19
N GLY A 316 43.16 13.87 -53.93
CA GLY A 316 43.55 13.10 -52.75
C GLY A 316 44.76 13.67 -52.00
N PHE A 317 45.31 14.79 -52.44
CA PHE A 317 46.43 15.46 -51.79
C PHE A 317 46.03 16.88 -51.41
N GLY A 318 46.19 17.23 -50.13
CA GLY A 318 45.87 18.57 -49.67
C GLY A 318 47.08 19.51 -49.70
N THR A 319 46.82 20.80 -49.59
CA THR A 319 47.88 21.82 -49.58
C THR A 319 48.57 22.00 -48.23
N ALA A 320 49.90 22.10 -48.26
CA ALA A 320 50.72 22.47 -47.10
C ALA A 320 50.54 23.94 -46.65
N THR A 321 49.87 24.78 -47.44
CA THR A 321 49.81 26.23 -47.21
C THR A 321 48.80 26.70 -46.14
N GLY A 322 48.53 25.84 -45.16
CA GLY A 322 47.89 26.22 -43.89
C GLY A 322 46.37 26.25 -43.91
N THR A 323 45.72 25.69 -44.93
CA THR A 323 44.27 25.50 -44.96
C THR A 323 43.93 24.11 -44.45
N THR A 324 43.68 24.02 -43.15
CA THR A 324 43.04 22.85 -42.55
C THR A 324 41.55 23.10 -42.38
N THR A 325 40.78 22.02 -42.36
CA THR A 325 39.35 22.01 -42.04
C THR A 325 39.09 20.97 -40.95
N LEU A 326 37.94 21.08 -40.29
CA LEU A 326 37.48 20.09 -39.31
C LEU A 326 36.50 19.14 -40.00
N ALA A 327 36.81 17.85 -39.96
CA ALA A 327 36.00 16.78 -40.49
C ALA A 327 35.21 16.15 -39.33
N ALA A 328 33.93 16.50 -39.23
CA ALA A 328 33.06 16.05 -38.15
C ALA A 328 32.73 14.55 -38.21
N ASP A 329 32.95 13.90 -39.36
CA ASP A 329 32.73 12.45 -39.53
C ASP A 329 33.98 11.61 -39.21
N GLY A 330 35.05 12.26 -38.76
CA GLY A 330 36.31 11.61 -38.40
C GLY A 330 37.09 11.04 -39.61
N SER A 331 36.79 11.48 -40.84
CA SER A 331 37.48 10.98 -42.03
C SER A 331 37.89 12.08 -43.00
N CYS A 332 39.19 12.14 -43.36
CA CYS A 332 39.66 13.00 -44.44
C CYS A 332 39.53 12.28 -45.78
N ASP A 333 38.52 12.63 -46.56
CA ASP A 333 38.33 12.04 -47.89
C ASP A 333 37.96 13.03 -49.00
N THR A 334 38.25 12.61 -50.23
CA THR A 334 38.09 13.41 -51.44
C THR A 334 36.64 13.79 -51.74
N ALA A 335 35.65 13.04 -51.22
CA ALA A 335 34.24 13.35 -51.45
C ALA A 335 33.85 14.66 -50.75
N ASP A 336 34.55 14.99 -49.66
CA ASP A 336 34.36 16.20 -48.86
C ASP A 336 35.41 17.29 -49.12
N MET A 337 36.25 17.12 -50.15
CA MET A 337 37.39 18.02 -50.49
C MET A 337 38.47 18.02 -49.39
N GLU A 338 38.75 16.85 -48.84
CA GLU A 338 39.67 16.67 -47.73
C GLU A 338 40.73 15.61 -48.02
N ALA A 339 41.91 15.79 -47.43
CA ALA A 339 43.02 14.86 -47.56
C ALA A 339 43.77 14.66 -46.24
N THR A 340 44.34 13.46 -46.08
CA THR A 340 45.16 13.08 -44.92
C THR A 340 46.58 13.64 -44.97
N THR A 341 47.04 14.09 -46.14
CA THR A 341 48.42 14.55 -46.36
C THR A 341 48.49 15.90 -47.04
N ALA A 342 49.37 16.76 -46.54
CA ALA A 342 49.60 18.11 -47.04
C ALA A 342 50.75 18.18 -48.05
N THR A 343 50.65 17.44 -49.15
CA THR A 343 51.79 17.29 -50.08
C THR A 343 51.53 17.84 -51.47
N ASP A 344 50.38 18.48 -51.72
CA ASP A 344 50.08 19.05 -53.02
C ASP A 344 50.95 20.30 -53.32
N CYS A 345 51.50 20.31 -54.53
CA CYS A 345 52.29 21.40 -55.07
C CYS A 345 51.42 22.50 -55.72
N ASP A 346 50.18 22.20 -56.15
CA ASP A 346 49.20 23.15 -56.67
C ASP A 346 47.74 22.65 -56.51
N ASP A 347 47.14 23.00 -55.36
CA ASP A 347 45.78 22.66 -54.89
C ASP A 347 44.61 23.13 -55.78
N MET A 348 44.92 23.75 -56.91
CA MET A 348 43.93 24.18 -57.89
C MET A 348 44.00 23.35 -59.19
N THR A 349 44.90 22.38 -59.27
CA THR A 349 45.20 21.61 -60.47
C THR A 349 45.47 20.12 -60.14
N ALA A 350 44.43 19.29 -60.24
CA ALA A 350 44.38 17.84 -59.91
C ALA A 350 45.39 16.92 -60.64
N ALA A 351 46.25 17.48 -61.49
CA ALA A 351 47.34 16.79 -62.16
C ALA A 351 48.72 17.14 -61.57
N THR A 352 48.78 17.92 -60.48
CA THR A 352 50.01 18.55 -59.98
C THR A 352 50.36 18.12 -58.56
N PHE A 353 50.22 16.82 -58.29
CA PHE A 353 50.47 16.22 -56.98
C PHE A 353 51.72 15.32 -56.98
N PRO A 354 52.22 14.90 -55.80
CA PRO A 354 53.31 13.93 -55.70
C PRO A 354 52.99 12.59 -56.36
N GLY A 355 53.76 12.22 -57.36
CA GLY A 355 53.56 10.99 -58.12
C GLY A 355 52.70 11.16 -59.38
N ALA A 356 52.27 12.38 -59.70
CA ALA A 356 51.69 12.71 -60.99
C ALA A 356 52.67 12.41 -62.14
N SER A 357 52.13 12.02 -63.29
CA SER A 357 52.93 11.63 -64.44
C SER A 357 53.47 12.86 -65.16
N GLU A 358 54.78 13.11 -65.07
CA GLU A 358 55.42 14.22 -65.78
C GLU A 358 55.52 13.92 -67.28
N THR A 359 54.98 14.80 -68.13
CA THR A 359 55.26 14.79 -69.57
C THR A 359 56.54 15.59 -69.84
N PRO A 360 57.59 14.98 -70.39
CA PRO A 360 58.81 15.71 -70.74
C PRO A 360 58.52 16.77 -71.81
N ASP A 361 59.13 17.96 -71.66
CA ASP A 361 59.20 19.00 -72.69
C ASP A 361 60.13 18.59 -73.85
#